data_AF-A0A9D2IG48-F1
#
_entry.id   AF-A0A9D2IG48-F1
#
_cell.length_a   1.000
_cell.length_b   1.000
_cell.length_c   1.000
_cell.angle_alpha   90.00
_cell.angle_beta   90.00
_cell.angle_gamma   90.00
#
_symmetry.space_group_name_H-M   'P 1'
#
loop_
_entity.id
_entity.type
_entity.pdbx_description
1 polymer ?
#
loop_
_entity_poly.entity_id
_entity_poly.type
_entity_poly.pdbx_seq_one_letter_code
_entity_poly.pdbx_strand_id
1 'polypeptide(L)'
;MKEYLKAQSKTNEAIIRNTFSSDELERFSKSDFRWIDSRGRTFRQKPVKKGDIYQFEFGKNYIPEMSYEHRGLVIGVKKKLLYVLPIFSYDPRKHPDVYHPVEHPYSKSDLFLLKNNEFPFISHDSLLKLNDIRTVSINRILYQQSGHISPSSDTYKQIEALTLQKYFPTFYHDYNQNLQIVETLRQQLKESEEEKNALEAEIERLKTEIESLPFQKATP
;
A
#
# COMPACT_ATOMS: atom_id res chain seq x y z
N MET A 1 3.92 -40.84 -1.29
CA MET A 1 3.19 -41.45 -0.16
C MET A 1 3.92 -41.29 1.17
N LYS A 2 5.21 -41.63 1.28
CA LYS A 2 6.01 -41.49 2.53
C LYS A 2 5.94 -40.10 3.19
N GLU A 3 6.21 -39.04 2.44
CA GLU A 3 6.17 -37.67 3.00
C GLU A 3 4.77 -37.21 3.41
N TYR A 4 3.74 -37.68 2.69
CA TYR A 4 2.35 -37.42 3.08
C TYR A 4 2.02 -38.08 4.42
N LEU A 5 2.37 -39.36 4.59
CA LEU A 5 2.17 -40.06 5.87
C LEU A 5 2.96 -39.40 7.01
N LYS A 6 4.21 -39.00 6.76
CA LYS A 6 5.03 -38.25 7.73
C LYS A 6 4.37 -36.93 8.15
N ALA A 7 3.80 -36.20 7.19
CA ALA A 7 3.06 -34.97 7.48
C ALA A 7 1.82 -35.25 8.34
N GLN A 8 1.02 -36.26 8.00
CA GLN A 8 -0.17 -36.65 8.78
C GLN A 8 0.21 -37.08 10.21
N SER A 9 1.25 -37.91 10.37
CA SER A 9 1.75 -38.30 11.70
C SER A 9 2.17 -37.09 12.53
N LYS A 10 2.93 -36.16 11.95
CA LYS A 10 3.36 -34.95 12.65
C LYS A 10 2.19 -34.05 13.06
N THR A 11 1.19 -33.90 12.18
CA THR A 11 -0.03 -33.15 12.51
C THR A 11 -0.81 -33.84 13.63
N ASN A 12 -0.98 -35.16 13.58
CA ASN A 12 -1.68 -35.91 14.62
C ASN A 12 -0.96 -35.84 15.98
N GLU A 13 0.36 -35.95 16.00
CA GLU A 13 1.15 -35.76 17.22
C GLU A 13 0.96 -34.36 17.82
N ALA A 14 0.97 -33.31 16.98
CA ALA A 14 0.73 -31.95 17.43
C ALA A 14 -0.70 -31.74 17.98
N ILE A 15 -1.70 -32.37 17.35
CA ILE A 15 -3.09 -32.38 17.84
C ILE A 15 -3.18 -33.06 19.20
N ILE A 16 -2.61 -34.26 19.35
CA ILE A 16 -2.61 -35.02 20.61
C ILE A 16 -1.92 -34.24 21.73
N ARG A 17 -0.86 -33.49 21.38
CA ARG A 17 -0.13 -32.62 22.32
C ARG A 17 -0.84 -31.30 22.61
N ASN A 18 -2.06 -31.08 22.11
CA ASN A 18 -2.82 -29.82 22.23
C ASN A 18 -1.99 -28.60 21.80
N THR A 19 -1.15 -28.76 20.76
CA THR A 19 -0.33 -27.66 20.24
C THR A 19 -1.20 -26.57 19.57
N PHE A 20 -2.35 -26.96 19.03
CA PHE A 20 -3.29 -26.08 18.36
C PHE A 20 -4.57 -25.93 19.19
N SER A 21 -5.14 -24.73 19.20
CA SER A 21 -6.48 -24.53 19.76
C SER A 21 -7.55 -25.16 18.86
N SER A 22 -8.74 -25.44 19.41
CA SER A 22 -9.86 -25.97 18.62
C SER A 22 -10.24 -25.05 17.45
N ASP A 23 -10.21 -23.73 17.65
CA ASP A 23 -10.48 -22.73 16.60
C ASP A 23 -9.40 -22.78 15.50
N GLU A 24 -8.13 -22.94 15.88
CA GLU A 24 -7.04 -23.09 14.91
C GLU A 24 -7.16 -24.39 14.09
N LEU A 25 -7.54 -25.50 14.72
CA LEU A 25 -7.79 -26.76 14.02
C LEU A 25 -8.97 -26.67 13.04
N GLU A 26 -10.02 -25.93 13.40
CA GLU A 26 -11.15 -25.68 12.51
C GLU A 26 -10.69 -24.87 11.28
N ARG A 27 -9.91 -23.80 11.49
CA ARG A 27 -9.36 -22.98 10.40
C ARG A 27 -8.41 -23.77 9.50
N PHE A 28 -7.55 -24.60 10.09
CA PHE A 28 -6.67 -25.52 9.37
C PHE A 28 -7.47 -26.44 8.44
N SER A 29 -8.54 -27.03 8.95
CA SER A 29 -9.38 -27.99 8.22
C SER A 29 -10.15 -27.30 7.09
N LYS A 30 -10.73 -26.12 7.35
CA LYS A 30 -11.40 -25.29 6.33
C LYS A 30 -10.44 -24.90 5.20
N SER A 31 -9.20 -24.56 5.54
CA SER A 31 -8.19 -24.17 4.55
C SER A 31 -7.84 -25.33 3.61
N ASP A 32 -7.65 -26.55 4.13
CA ASP A 32 -7.41 -27.74 3.30
C ASP A 32 -8.58 -28.04 2.37
N PHE A 33 -9.79 -28.06 2.93
CA PHE A 33 -11.01 -28.32 2.17
C PHE A 33 -11.14 -27.33 1.00
N ARG A 34 -10.98 -26.04 1.27
CA ARG A 34 -11.08 -24.98 0.26
C ARG A 34 -9.98 -25.07 -0.78
N TRP A 35 -8.75 -25.40 -0.38
CA TRP A 35 -7.65 -25.55 -1.32
C TRP A 35 -7.91 -26.69 -2.30
N ILE A 36 -8.37 -27.85 -1.81
CA ILE A 36 -8.72 -29.00 -2.66
C ILE A 36 -9.82 -28.61 -3.65
N ASP A 37 -10.87 -27.94 -3.17
CA ASP A 37 -12.02 -27.55 -3.98
C ASP A 37 -11.71 -26.41 -4.99
N SER A 38 -10.75 -25.53 -4.67
CA SER A 38 -10.49 -24.31 -5.46
C SER A 38 -9.25 -24.37 -6.35
N ARG A 39 -8.30 -25.29 -6.11
CA ARG A 39 -7.01 -25.34 -6.83
C ARG A 39 -7.14 -25.56 -8.35
N GLY A 40 -8.22 -26.20 -8.80
CA GLY A 40 -8.49 -26.49 -10.21
C GLY A 40 -9.58 -25.62 -10.84
N ARG A 41 -10.15 -24.67 -10.09
CA ARG A 41 -11.29 -23.88 -10.58
C ARG A 41 -10.88 -22.94 -11.71
N THR A 42 -11.72 -22.85 -12.73
CA THR A 42 -11.61 -21.80 -13.75
C THR A 42 -11.73 -20.43 -13.12
N PHE A 43 -10.94 -19.48 -13.60
CA PHE A 43 -10.93 -18.13 -13.05
C PHE A 43 -12.32 -17.47 -13.14
N ARG A 44 -12.68 -16.76 -12.08
CA ARG A 44 -13.87 -15.91 -12.06
C ARG A 44 -13.80 -14.89 -13.21
N GLN A 45 -14.95 -14.66 -13.86
CA GLN A 45 -15.08 -13.65 -14.91
C GLN A 45 -15.25 -12.23 -14.36
N LYS A 46 -15.82 -12.08 -13.15
CA LYS A 46 -16.06 -10.76 -12.54
C LYS A 46 -14.73 -10.01 -12.34
N PRO A 47 -14.61 -8.77 -12.86
CA PRO A 47 -13.41 -7.98 -12.67
C PRO A 47 -13.29 -7.54 -11.20
N VAL A 48 -12.11 -7.71 -10.63
CA VAL A 48 -11.73 -7.22 -9.31
C VAL A 48 -11.03 -5.88 -9.47
N LYS A 49 -11.33 -4.91 -8.60
CA LYS A 49 -10.77 -3.56 -8.67
C LYS A 49 -9.92 -3.24 -7.45
N LYS A 50 -8.98 -2.31 -7.61
CA LYS A 50 -8.30 -1.67 -6.49
C LYS A 50 -9.32 -0.98 -5.57
N GLY A 51 -9.07 -1.01 -4.27
CA GLY A 51 -9.95 -0.43 -3.26
C GLY A 51 -11.04 -1.36 -2.74
N ASP A 52 -11.39 -2.41 -3.49
CA ASP A 52 -12.41 -3.36 -3.06
C ASP A 52 -11.94 -4.20 -1.87
N ILE A 53 -12.89 -4.52 -0.98
CA ILE A 53 -12.68 -5.45 0.13
C ILE A 53 -13.33 -6.79 -0.19
N TYR A 54 -12.56 -7.87 -0.03
CA TYR A 54 -13.08 -9.24 -0.11
C TYR A 54 -12.67 -10.05 1.10
N GLN A 55 -13.39 -11.15 1.32
CA GLN A 55 -12.92 -12.23 2.17
C GLN A 55 -11.98 -13.13 1.35
N PHE A 56 -10.78 -13.38 1.86
CA PHE A 56 -9.75 -14.18 1.19
C PHE A 56 -9.37 -15.41 2.01
N GLU A 57 -9.03 -16.49 1.32
CA GLU A 57 -8.32 -17.64 1.87
C GLU A 57 -6.81 -17.48 1.61
N PHE A 58 -6.05 -17.10 2.64
CA PHE A 58 -4.60 -16.90 2.56
C PHE A 58 -3.79 -18.19 2.71
N GLY A 59 -4.40 -19.31 3.11
CA GLY A 59 -3.72 -20.59 3.31
C GLY A 59 -2.98 -20.68 4.64
N LYS A 60 -2.21 -21.75 4.83
CA LYS A 60 -1.43 -22.03 6.04
C LYS A 60 -0.06 -21.37 5.91
N ASN A 61 0.14 -20.24 6.56
CA ASN A 61 1.37 -19.46 6.46
C ASN A 61 2.15 -19.49 7.78
N TYR A 62 3.44 -19.21 7.71
CA TYR A 62 4.28 -19.12 8.90
C TYR A 62 4.10 -17.78 9.58
N ILE A 63 4.09 -17.76 10.92
CA ILE A 63 4.10 -16.52 11.68
C ILE A 63 5.38 -15.73 11.31
N PRO A 64 5.29 -14.43 11.00
CA PRO A 64 4.16 -13.55 11.29
C PRO A 64 3.10 -13.40 10.19
N GLU A 65 3.18 -14.09 9.05
CA GLU A 65 2.23 -13.95 7.93
C GLU A 65 0.78 -14.28 8.33
N MET A 66 -0.18 -13.53 7.79
CA MET A 66 -1.60 -13.81 8.01
C MET A 66 -2.01 -15.12 7.32
N SER A 67 -2.61 -16.02 8.10
CA SER A 67 -3.05 -17.34 7.67
C SER A 67 -4.56 -17.46 7.64
N TYR A 68 -5.07 -18.43 6.90
CA TYR A 68 -6.49 -18.78 6.83
C TYR A 68 -7.35 -17.65 6.23
N GLU A 69 -8.58 -17.56 6.71
CA GLU A 69 -9.60 -16.66 6.20
C GLU A 69 -9.51 -15.28 6.86
N HIS A 70 -9.21 -14.26 6.07
CA HIS A 70 -9.22 -12.87 6.51
C HIS A 70 -9.82 -11.95 5.46
N ARG A 71 -10.35 -10.81 5.92
CA ARG A 71 -10.69 -9.71 5.02
C ARG A 71 -9.40 -9.18 4.39
N GLY A 72 -9.49 -8.66 3.19
CA GLY A 72 -8.34 -8.09 2.51
C GLY A 72 -8.73 -6.90 1.65
N LEU A 73 -7.91 -5.86 1.72
CA LEU A 73 -7.98 -4.70 0.82
C LEU A 73 -7.15 -5.00 -0.43
N VAL A 74 -7.78 -4.95 -1.60
CA VAL A 74 -7.06 -5.07 -2.88
C VAL A 74 -6.34 -3.76 -3.18
N ILE A 75 -5.01 -3.78 -3.13
CA ILE A 75 -4.16 -2.63 -3.48
C ILE A 75 -3.57 -2.72 -4.89
N GLY A 76 -3.68 -3.88 -5.54
CA GLY A 76 -3.24 -4.04 -6.91
C GLY A 76 -3.80 -5.27 -7.61
N VAL A 77 -3.89 -5.17 -8.94
CA VAL A 77 -4.44 -6.20 -9.81
C VAL A 77 -3.49 -6.39 -10.98
N LYS A 78 -2.96 -7.61 -11.15
CA LYS A 78 -2.09 -7.98 -12.27
C LYS A 78 -2.58 -9.28 -12.89
N LYS A 79 -3.30 -9.16 -14.01
CA LYS A 79 -3.99 -10.28 -14.68
C LYS A 79 -4.92 -11.03 -13.70
N LYS A 80 -4.55 -12.24 -13.28
CA LYS A 80 -5.33 -13.09 -12.34
C LYS A 80 -4.72 -13.14 -10.93
N LEU A 81 -3.69 -12.33 -10.69
CA LEU A 81 -3.08 -12.13 -9.37
C LEU A 81 -3.52 -10.80 -8.78
N LEU A 82 -3.72 -10.79 -7.47
CA LEU A 82 -4.13 -9.64 -6.68
C LEU A 82 -3.05 -9.39 -5.63
N TYR A 83 -2.74 -8.12 -5.38
CA TYR A 83 -1.93 -7.68 -4.26
C TYR A 83 -2.90 -7.20 -3.17
N VAL A 84 -2.84 -7.85 -2.01
CA VAL A 84 -3.86 -7.73 -0.97
C VAL A 84 -3.18 -7.48 0.37
N LEU A 85 -3.68 -6.48 1.10
CA LEU A 85 -3.33 -6.24 2.49
C LEU A 85 -4.37 -6.88 3.41
N PRO A 86 -3.98 -7.80 4.31
CA PRO A 86 -4.90 -8.43 5.25
C PRO A 86 -5.48 -7.44 6.28
N ILE A 87 -6.73 -7.67 6.66
CA ILE A 87 -7.44 -6.96 7.72
C ILE A 87 -7.82 -7.95 8.81
N PHE A 88 -7.54 -7.61 10.07
CA PHE A 88 -7.87 -8.41 11.24
C PHE A 88 -8.36 -7.53 12.40
N SER A 89 -9.00 -8.12 13.41
CA SER A 89 -9.60 -7.38 14.53
C SER A 89 -8.53 -6.70 15.39
N TYR A 90 -8.81 -5.48 15.84
CA TYR A 90 -7.93 -4.73 16.73
C TYR A 90 -8.08 -5.22 18.19
N ASP A 91 -6.94 -5.41 18.86
CA ASP A 91 -6.84 -5.64 20.30
C ASP A 91 -5.77 -4.69 20.86
N PRO A 92 -6.14 -3.61 21.59
CA PRO A 92 -5.20 -2.63 22.11
C PRO A 92 -4.12 -3.21 23.02
N ARG A 93 -4.39 -4.35 23.69
CA ARG A 93 -3.41 -5.00 24.59
C ARG A 93 -2.32 -5.71 23.81
N LYS A 94 -2.64 -6.21 22.62
CA LYS A 94 -1.72 -6.94 21.75
C LYS A 94 -1.04 -6.05 20.71
N HIS A 95 -1.66 -4.92 20.39
CA HIS A 95 -1.20 -4.00 19.35
C HIS A 95 -1.06 -2.59 19.94
N PRO A 96 -0.05 -2.35 20.81
CA PRO A 96 0.11 -1.08 21.49
C PRO A 96 0.60 0.06 20.56
N ASP A 97 1.19 -0.29 19.41
CA ASP A 97 1.66 0.66 18.40
C ASP A 97 0.88 0.48 17.10
N VAL A 98 0.05 1.47 16.76
CA VAL A 98 -0.75 1.52 15.54
C VAL A 98 -0.69 2.91 14.94
N TYR A 99 -0.67 2.98 13.61
CA TYR A 99 -0.76 4.22 12.88
C TYR A 99 -2.22 4.64 12.70
N HIS A 100 -2.52 5.91 12.98
CA HIS A 100 -3.78 6.54 12.65
C HIS A 100 -3.51 7.99 12.20
N PRO A 101 -4.06 8.46 11.07
CA PRO A 101 -3.69 9.77 10.50
C PRO A 101 -4.00 10.97 11.40
N VAL A 102 -4.92 10.84 12.36
CA VAL A 102 -5.30 11.92 13.28
C VAL A 102 -4.76 11.69 14.70
N GLU A 103 -4.75 10.45 15.18
CA GLU A 103 -4.46 10.15 16.60
C GLU A 103 -2.99 9.84 16.82
N HIS A 104 -2.38 9.12 15.88
CA HIS A 104 -1.01 8.67 15.94
C HIS A 104 -0.31 8.88 14.59
N PRO A 105 -0.27 10.13 14.07
CA PRO A 105 0.22 10.41 12.71
C PRO A 105 1.72 10.16 12.51
N TYR A 106 2.48 10.08 13.60
CA TYR A 106 3.93 9.87 13.58
C TYR A 106 4.33 8.43 13.91
N SER A 107 3.37 7.54 14.18
CA SER A 107 3.68 6.13 14.42
C SER A 107 4.32 5.52 13.17
N LYS A 108 5.39 4.75 13.39
CA LYS A 108 6.03 3.95 12.34
C LYS A 108 5.55 2.51 12.37
N SER A 109 4.38 2.24 12.96
CA SER A 109 3.82 0.89 13.04
C SER A 109 3.66 0.25 11.65
N ASP A 110 3.66 -1.07 11.63
CA ASP A 110 3.27 -1.87 10.46
C ASP A 110 1.75 -2.08 10.39
N LEU A 111 1.00 -1.50 11.33
CA LEU A 111 -0.43 -1.67 11.50
C LEU A 111 -1.13 -0.32 11.32
N PHE A 112 -2.08 -0.25 10.38
CA PHE A 112 -2.93 0.91 10.17
C PHE A 112 -4.28 0.67 10.83
N LEU A 113 -4.68 1.57 11.74
CA LEU A 113 -5.95 1.49 12.45
C LEU A 113 -7.11 1.88 11.53
N LEU A 114 -8.06 0.96 11.38
CA LEU A 114 -9.34 1.17 10.72
C LEU A 114 -10.41 1.27 11.81
N LYS A 115 -10.95 2.46 12.04
CA LYS A 115 -12.02 2.66 13.02
C LYS A 115 -13.39 2.35 12.43
N ASN A 116 -14.26 1.71 13.21
CA ASN A 116 -15.56 1.30 12.72
C ASN A 116 -16.48 2.48 12.33
N ASN A 117 -16.33 3.64 12.97
CA ASN A 117 -17.08 4.85 12.68
C ASN A 117 -16.64 5.52 11.37
N GLU A 118 -15.41 5.27 10.90
CA GLU A 118 -14.85 5.78 9.65
C GLU A 118 -15.06 4.81 8.48
N PHE A 119 -15.06 3.50 8.78
CA PHE A 119 -15.12 2.44 7.78
C PHE A 119 -16.35 1.54 8.01
N PRO A 120 -17.51 1.86 7.41
CA PRO A 120 -18.78 1.16 7.70
C PRO A 120 -18.81 -0.33 7.29
N PHE A 121 -17.81 -0.80 6.54
CA PHE A 121 -17.69 -2.22 6.19
C PHE A 121 -17.08 -3.08 7.30
N ILE A 122 -16.55 -2.49 8.38
CA ILE A 122 -16.12 -3.20 9.60
C ILE A 122 -17.12 -2.97 10.73
N SER A 123 -17.38 -4.00 11.54
CA SER A 123 -18.30 -3.90 12.68
C SER A 123 -17.61 -3.32 13.92
N HIS A 124 -16.31 -3.56 14.06
CA HIS A 124 -15.47 -3.14 15.16
C HIS A 124 -14.12 -2.69 14.61
N ASP A 125 -13.40 -1.87 15.39
CA ASP A 125 -12.08 -1.41 15.02
C ASP A 125 -11.18 -2.58 14.61
N SER A 126 -10.48 -2.37 13.51
CA SER A 126 -9.69 -3.40 12.84
C SER A 126 -8.34 -2.82 12.44
N LEU A 127 -7.38 -3.68 12.17
CA LEU A 127 -6.06 -3.30 11.71
C LEU A 127 -5.84 -3.81 10.29
N LEU A 128 -5.31 -2.94 9.43
CA LEU A 128 -4.75 -3.30 8.14
C LEU A 128 -3.24 -3.51 8.30
N LYS A 129 -2.76 -4.67 7.89
CA LYS A 129 -1.35 -5.06 8.11
C LYS A 129 -0.48 -4.67 6.91
N LEU A 130 0.24 -3.56 7.04
CA LEU A 130 0.97 -2.88 5.96
C LEU A 130 2.22 -3.64 5.48
N ASN A 131 2.85 -4.43 6.37
CA ASN A 131 4.05 -5.22 6.07
C ASN A 131 3.77 -6.64 5.57
N ASP A 132 2.51 -6.95 5.19
CA ASP A 132 2.09 -8.30 4.79
C ASP A 132 1.25 -8.27 3.50
N ILE A 133 1.75 -7.59 2.47
CA ILE A 133 1.22 -7.69 1.10
C ILE A 133 1.27 -9.15 0.66
N ARG A 134 0.09 -9.73 0.42
CA ARG A 134 -0.06 -11.07 -0.14
C ARG A 134 -0.32 -10.96 -1.63
N THR A 135 0.47 -11.69 -2.42
CA THR A 135 0.13 -11.97 -3.82
C THR A 135 -0.75 -13.22 -3.87
N VAL A 136 -2.03 -13.04 -4.22
CA VAL A 136 -3.02 -14.12 -4.22
C VAL A 136 -3.68 -14.28 -5.58
N SER A 137 -4.08 -15.51 -5.92
CA SER A 137 -4.95 -15.75 -7.07
C SER A 137 -6.33 -15.16 -6.81
N ILE A 138 -7.01 -14.69 -7.86
CA ILE A 138 -8.43 -14.34 -7.81
C ILE A 138 -9.32 -15.48 -7.28
N ASN A 139 -8.89 -16.74 -7.43
CA ASN A 139 -9.62 -17.90 -6.90
C ASN A 139 -9.56 -18.01 -5.37
N ARG A 140 -8.69 -17.24 -4.70
CA ARG A 140 -8.65 -17.16 -3.23
C ARG A 140 -9.72 -16.23 -2.66
N ILE A 141 -10.45 -15.48 -3.48
CA ILE A 141 -11.63 -14.74 -3.05
C ILE A 141 -12.71 -15.75 -2.67
N LEU A 142 -13.20 -15.69 -1.45
CA LEU A 142 -14.37 -16.45 -1.00
C LEU A 142 -15.62 -15.71 -1.44
N TYR A 143 -15.83 -14.51 -0.91
CA TYR A 143 -16.97 -13.64 -1.21
C TYR A 143 -16.60 -12.16 -1.06
N GLN A 144 -17.43 -11.30 -1.65
CA GLN A 144 -17.26 -9.85 -1.59
C GLN A 144 -17.79 -9.31 -0.25
N GLN A 145 -17.05 -8.38 0.35
CA GLN A 145 -17.51 -7.62 1.51
C GLN A 145 -18.14 -6.31 1.03
N SER A 146 -19.05 -5.73 1.81
CA SER A 146 -19.73 -4.46 1.49
C SER A 146 -18.82 -3.23 1.70
N GLY A 147 -17.54 -3.33 1.33
CA GLY A 147 -16.53 -2.31 1.57
C GLY A 147 -15.75 -1.95 0.32
N HIS A 148 -15.45 -0.66 0.20
CA HIS A 148 -14.59 -0.10 -0.83
C HIS A 148 -13.90 1.15 -0.29
N ILE A 149 -12.59 1.26 -0.48
CA ILE A 149 -11.83 2.48 -0.23
C ILE A 149 -11.40 3.03 -1.58
N SER A 150 -11.91 4.20 -1.96
CA SER A 150 -11.63 4.78 -3.28
C SER A 150 -10.13 4.96 -3.50
N PRO A 151 -9.56 4.49 -4.62
CA PRO A 151 -8.14 4.73 -4.94
C PRO A 151 -7.76 6.21 -5.06
N SER A 152 -8.73 7.09 -5.28
CA SER A 152 -8.51 8.54 -5.32
C SER A 152 -8.49 9.20 -3.93
N SER A 153 -8.94 8.52 -2.87
CA SER A 153 -9.02 9.10 -1.52
C SER A 153 -7.64 9.25 -0.90
N ASP A 154 -7.50 10.25 -0.03
CA ASP A 154 -6.24 10.50 0.68
C ASP A 154 -5.87 9.33 1.60
N THR A 155 -6.87 8.71 2.25
CA THR A 155 -6.70 7.49 3.04
C THR A 155 -6.06 6.36 2.23
N TYR A 156 -6.57 6.10 1.02
CA TYR A 156 -6.04 5.01 0.19
C TYR A 156 -4.62 5.31 -0.28
N LYS A 157 -4.36 6.55 -0.73
CA LYS A 157 -3.01 6.98 -1.13
C LYS A 157 -2.02 6.89 0.03
N GLN A 158 -2.44 7.27 1.23
CA GLN A 158 -1.63 7.14 2.44
C GLN A 158 -1.32 5.66 2.75
N ILE A 159 -2.30 4.76 2.64
CA ILE A 159 -2.09 3.32 2.80
C ILE A 159 -1.09 2.80 1.76
N GLU A 160 -1.22 3.15 0.48
CA GLU A 160 -0.27 2.75 -0.56
C GLU A 160 1.14 3.30 -0.30
N ALA A 161 1.26 4.56 0.08
CA ALA A 161 2.54 5.20 0.40
C ALA A 161 3.25 4.54 1.59
N LEU A 162 2.54 4.33 2.70
CA LEU A 162 3.07 3.65 3.88
C LEU A 162 3.48 2.22 3.54
N THR A 163 2.64 1.50 2.81
CA THR A 163 2.92 0.12 2.37
C THR A 163 4.19 0.06 1.51
N LEU A 164 4.33 0.97 0.55
CA LEU A 164 5.51 1.06 -0.31
C LEU A 164 6.78 1.36 0.50
N GLN A 165 6.69 2.29 1.47
CA GLN A 165 7.78 2.60 2.38
C GLN A 165 8.24 1.38 3.19
N LYS A 166 7.32 0.50 3.62
CA LYS A 166 7.68 -0.72 4.36
C LYS A 166 8.42 -1.74 3.51
N TYR A 167 7.96 -1.95 2.28
CA TYR A 167 8.53 -2.99 1.40
C TYR A 167 9.81 -2.54 0.69
N PHE A 168 9.93 -1.25 0.37
CA PHE A 168 11.04 -0.71 -0.39
C PHE A 168 11.55 0.60 0.24
N PRO A 169 12.05 0.56 1.50
CA PRO A 169 12.38 1.76 2.27
C PRO A 169 13.44 2.62 1.59
N THR A 170 14.51 2.01 1.05
CA THR A 170 15.58 2.73 0.34
C THR A 170 15.05 3.40 -0.92
N PHE A 171 14.36 2.64 -1.77
CA PHE A 171 13.75 3.17 -2.99
C PHE A 171 12.79 4.34 -2.68
N TYR A 172 11.95 4.19 -1.66
CA TYR A 172 11.00 5.22 -1.27
C TYR A 172 11.71 6.48 -0.75
N HIS A 173 12.79 6.32 0.02
CA HIS A 173 13.61 7.43 0.48
C HIS A 173 14.23 8.19 -0.70
N ASP A 174 14.92 7.46 -1.60
CA ASP A 174 15.57 8.04 -2.77
C ASP A 174 14.55 8.74 -3.69
N TYR A 175 13.38 8.12 -3.87
CA TYR A 175 12.28 8.71 -4.65
C TYR A 175 11.83 10.06 -4.07
N ASN A 176 11.61 10.14 -2.75
CA ASN A 176 11.20 11.39 -2.11
C ASN A 176 12.30 12.46 -2.15
N GLN A 177 13.57 12.06 -1.97
CA GLN A 177 14.69 12.98 -2.11
C GLN A 177 14.76 13.53 -3.54
N ASN A 178 14.58 12.68 -4.55
CA ASN A 178 14.54 13.12 -5.95
C ASN A 178 13.36 14.06 -6.23
N LEU A 179 12.19 13.83 -5.64
CA LEU A 179 11.06 14.76 -5.77
C LEU A 179 11.40 16.15 -5.21
N GLN A 180 12.03 16.23 -4.03
CA GLN A 180 12.46 17.50 -3.43
C GLN A 180 13.50 18.23 -4.29
N ILE A 181 14.46 17.49 -4.86
CA ILE A 181 15.45 18.04 -5.78
C ILE A 181 14.76 18.60 -7.03
N VAL A 182 13.80 17.88 -7.62
CA VAL A 182 13.05 18.34 -8.78
C VAL A 182 12.25 19.60 -8.48
N GLU A 183 11.62 19.70 -7.32
CA GLU A 183 10.90 20.92 -6.90
C GLU A 183 11.84 22.12 -6.73
N THR A 184 13.01 21.89 -6.12
CA THR A 184 14.03 22.94 -5.94
C THR A 184 14.57 23.43 -7.29
N LEU A 185 14.89 22.50 -8.20
CA LEU A 185 15.38 22.84 -9.54
C LEU A 185 14.32 23.58 -10.36
N ARG A 186 13.03 23.23 -10.22
CA ARG A 186 11.93 23.98 -10.88
C ARG A 186 11.82 25.41 -10.37
N GLN A 187 12.00 25.62 -9.07
CA GLN A 187 11.96 26.94 -8.48
C GLN A 187 13.15 27.80 -8.94
N GLN A 188 14.36 27.23 -8.93
CA GLN A 188 15.56 27.90 -9.44
C GLN A 188 15.47 28.23 -10.94
N LEU A 189 14.90 27.33 -11.74
CA LEU A 189 14.67 27.58 -13.15
C LEU A 189 13.72 28.76 -13.37
N LYS A 190 12.62 28.82 -12.61
CA LYS A 190 11.66 29.92 -12.67
C LYS A 190 12.31 31.25 -12.30
N GLU A 191 13.10 31.30 -11.22
CA GLU A 191 13.83 32.49 -10.80
C GLU A 191 14.83 32.95 -11.87
N SER A 192 15.59 32.00 -12.44
CA SER A 192 16.56 32.30 -13.51
C SER A 192 15.88 32.80 -14.79
N GLU A 193 14.70 32.28 -15.14
CA GLU A 193 13.91 32.77 -16.28
C GLU A 193 13.39 34.19 -16.04
N GLU A 194 12.93 34.50 -14.82
CA GLU A 194 12.50 35.85 -14.43
C GLU A 194 13.66 36.86 -14.49
N GLU A 195 14.83 36.49 -13.96
CA GLU A 195 16.05 37.32 -14.05
C GLU A 195 16.51 37.55 -15.49
N LYS A 196 16.51 36.50 -16.32
CA LYS A 196 16.87 36.60 -17.74
C LYS A 196 15.94 37.57 -18.47
N ASN A 197 14.64 37.45 -18.27
CA ASN A 197 13.65 38.33 -18.91
C ASN A 197 13.81 39.79 -18.45
N ALA A 198 14.12 40.01 -17.17
CA ALA A 198 14.39 41.35 -16.65
C ALA A 198 15.64 41.98 -17.27
N LEU A 199 16.74 41.21 -17.38
CA LEU A 199 17.97 41.66 -18.03
C LEU A 199 17.78 41.92 -19.53
N GLU A 200 17.02 41.06 -20.23
CA GLU A 200 16.70 41.28 -21.65
C GLU A 200 15.90 42.58 -21.85
N ALA A 201 14.92 42.85 -21.00
CA ALA A 201 14.17 44.12 -21.03
C ALA A 201 15.07 45.34 -20.76
N GLU A 202 16.00 45.22 -19.81
CA GLU A 202 16.97 46.27 -19.50
C GLU A 202 17.93 46.54 -20.67
N ILE A 203 18.44 45.47 -21.30
CA ILE A 203 19.31 45.56 -22.48
C ILE A 203 18.60 46.28 -23.62
N GLU A 204 17.34 45.94 -23.91
CA GLU A 204 16.56 46.61 -24.96
C GLU A 204 16.30 48.09 -24.64
N ARG A 205 16.05 48.42 -23.36
CA ARG A 205 15.91 49.82 -22.92
C ARG A 205 17.20 50.61 -23.16
N LEU A 206 18.34 50.06 -22.73
CA LEU A 206 19.65 50.71 -22.88
C LEU A 206 20.06 50.87 -24.35
N LYS A 207 19.77 49.89 -25.22
CA LYS A 207 20.00 50.02 -26.67
C LYS A 207 19.22 51.19 -27.26
N THR A 208 17.95 51.31 -26.90
CA THR A 208 17.09 52.41 -27.36
C THR A 208 17.63 53.77 -26.89
N GLU A 209 18.11 53.85 -25.65
CA GLU A 209 18.73 55.06 -25.10
C GLU A 209 20.01 55.45 -25.85
N ILE A 210 20.88 54.48 -26.15
CA ILE A 210 22.12 54.71 -26.92
C ILE A 210 21.82 55.20 -28.34
N GLU A 211 20.83 54.63 -29.03
CA GLU A 211 20.43 55.07 -30.37
C GLU A 211 19.85 56.50 -30.38
N SER A 212 19.27 56.93 -29.26
CA SER A 212 18.71 58.28 -29.11
C SER A 212 19.74 59.35 -28.74
N LEU A 213 20.98 58.98 -28.40
CA LEU A 213 22.03 59.93 -28.05
C LEU A 213 22.59 60.61 -29.31
N PRO A 214 22.65 61.96 -29.36
CA PRO A 214 23.19 62.68 -30.50
C PRO A 214 24.70 62.45 -30.62
N PHE A 215 25.17 62.09 -31.82
CA PHE A 215 26.58 61.99 -32.17
C PHE A 215 27.31 63.32 -31.88
N GLN A 216 28.04 63.40 -30.76
CA GLN A 216 29.03 64.46 -30.56
C GLN A 216 30.21 64.18 -31.50
N LYS A 217 30.21 64.84 -32.66
CA LYS A 217 31.41 64.95 -33.49
C LYS A 217 32.49 65.66 -32.67
N ALA A 218 33.50 64.91 -32.26
CA ALA A 218 34.78 65.49 -31.87
C ALA A 218 35.42 66.10 -33.12
N THR A 219 35.31 67.42 -33.27
CA THR A 219 36.15 68.18 -34.19
C THR A 219 37.47 68.54 -33.49
N PRO A 220 38.63 68.29 -34.12
CA PRO A 220 39.95 68.61 -33.58
C PRO A 220 40.22 70.12 -33.50
#